data_AF-A0A3M2DUX6-F1
#
_entry.id   AF-A0A3M2DUX6-F1
#
_cell.length_a   1.000
_cell.length_b   1.000
_cell.length_c   1.000
_cell.angle_alpha   90.00
_cell.angle_beta   90.00
_cell.angle_gamma   90.00
#
_symmetry.space_group_name_H-M   'P 1'
#
loop_
_entity.id
_entity.type
_entity.pdbx_description
1 polymer ?
#
loop_
_entity_poly.entity_id
_entity_poly.type
_entity_poly.pdbx_seq_one_letter_code
_entity_poly.pdbx_strand_id
1 'polypeptide(L)'
;MSRLIVANLDAEDADLPLRVRRAASAAGTLLRAFAEPGDRLWTPLPVAPRRVPDLRVTLVSGPLPRETPAVQWRARDAVADRVNHRRFAFDLGPALPGARWVTDADAFEPAHAAWLLKTPQGSAGRGQVRRRVRHVDAETRARIRRLIARHGALLYEPWVDRVADFGVVGYVTDGGVDLRPPHRLLVHATCAFRGIVLDPELDRPELTAAARRAGDALRAAGYRGPFGIDAFDWRDASGQVHLHPMCEINARLTFGHVAWAVGEPPLALRLSVAGARPPAGATPLLLPDDGDPTCAWVVRGSRPSLDPPWPSR
;
A
#
# COMPACT_ATOMS: atom_id res chain seq x y z
N MET A 1 -15.57 20.97 17.78
CA MET A 1 -14.88 19.99 18.66
C MET A 1 -13.66 19.47 17.92
N SER A 2 -12.50 19.38 18.57
CA SER A 2 -11.29 18.82 17.94
C SER A 2 -11.52 17.33 17.62
N ARG A 3 -11.43 16.96 16.34
CA ARG A 3 -11.64 15.58 15.90
C ARG A 3 -10.33 14.79 16.05
N LEU A 4 -10.47 13.49 16.19
CA LEU A 4 -9.33 12.58 16.26
C LEU A 4 -9.08 11.91 14.91
N ILE A 5 -7.82 11.93 14.47
CA ILE A 5 -7.33 11.19 13.31
C ILE A 5 -6.34 10.13 13.80
N VAL A 6 -6.52 8.88 13.38
CA VAL A 6 -5.70 7.74 13.84
C VAL A 6 -4.87 7.19 12.68
N ALA A 7 -3.56 7.41 12.74
CA ALA A 7 -2.60 6.93 11.75
C ALA A 7 -1.98 5.59 12.17
N ASN A 8 -2.81 4.55 12.26
CA ASN A 8 -2.39 3.24 12.73
C ASN A 8 -1.52 2.44 11.73
N LEU A 9 -1.50 2.79 10.43
CA LEU A 9 -0.56 2.33 9.38
C LEU A 9 -0.12 0.86 9.43
N ASP A 10 -1.02 -0.05 9.83
CA ASP A 10 -0.73 -1.47 10.04
C ASP A 10 0.46 -1.71 11.01
N ALA A 11 0.67 -0.74 11.91
CA ALA A 11 1.76 -0.63 12.88
C ALA A 11 1.32 -0.89 14.33
N GLU A 12 0.08 -1.34 14.53
CA GLU A 12 -0.44 -1.78 15.83
C GLU A 12 0.18 -3.11 16.29
N ASP A 13 0.89 -3.80 15.40
CA ASP A 13 1.69 -4.97 15.75
C ASP A 13 2.91 -4.55 16.59
N ALA A 14 2.86 -4.85 17.89
CA ALA A 14 3.90 -4.53 18.85
C ALA A 14 5.26 -5.16 18.51
N ASP A 15 5.27 -6.21 17.68
CA ASP A 15 6.48 -6.95 17.28
C ASP A 15 7.26 -6.26 16.14
N LEU A 16 6.80 -5.10 15.67
CA LEU A 16 7.48 -4.37 14.62
C LEU A 16 8.83 -3.80 15.09
N PRO A 17 9.91 -3.98 14.30
CA PRO A 17 11.19 -3.35 14.59
C PRO A 17 11.03 -1.84 14.79
N LEU A 18 11.73 -1.26 15.77
CA LEU A 18 11.60 0.16 16.12
C LEU A 18 11.76 1.09 14.90
N ARG A 19 12.70 0.79 13.99
CA ARG A 19 12.88 1.53 12.74
C ARG A 19 11.63 1.58 11.87
N VAL A 20 10.86 0.49 11.81
CA VAL A 20 9.63 0.38 11.02
C VAL A 20 8.53 1.18 11.69
N ARG A 21 8.39 1.09 13.02
CA ARG A 21 7.41 1.89 13.78
C ARG A 21 7.68 3.39 13.69
N ARG A 22 8.95 3.81 13.68
CA ARG A 22 9.35 5.22 13.45
C ARG A 22 8.95 5.68 12.06
N ALA A 23 9.34 4.94 11.02
CA ALA A 23 8.99 5.27 9.64
C ALA A 23 7.46 5.30 9.43
N ALA A 24 6.73 4.35 10.00
CA ALA A 24 5.27 4.31 9.95
C ALA A 24 4.65 5.51 10.69
N SER A 25 5.16 5.88 11.87
CA SER A 25 4.65 7.06 12.60
C SER A 25 4.91 8.35 11.82
N ALA A 26 6.11 8.50 11.25
CA ALA A 26 6.46 9.66 10.43
C ALA A 26 5.58 9.74 9.17
N ALA A 27 5.45 8.65 8.41
CA ALA A 27 4.56 8.59 7.24
C ALA A 27 3.08 8.77 7.61
N GLY A 28 2.69 8.36 8.82
CA GLY A 28 1.35 8.56 9.37
C GLY A 28 0.96 10.03 9.53
N THR A 29 1.94 10.94 9.65
CA THR A 29 1.67 12.38 9.68
C THR A 29 1.08 12.92 8.37
N LEU A 30 1.17 12.16 7.27
CA LEU A 30 0.57 12.53 5.99
C LEU A 30 -0.96 12.48 6.01
N LEU A 31 -1.57 11.77 6.96
CA LEU A 31 -3.03 11.74 7.13
C LEU A 31 -3.60 13.08 7.57
N ARG A 32 -2.76 14.05 7.96
CA ARG A 32 -3.20 15.44 8.16
C ARG A 32 -3.83 16.06 6.90
N ALA A 33 -3.62 15.47 5.71
CA ALA A 33 -4.33 15.85 4.50
C ALA A 33 -5.86 15.73 4.61
N PHE A 34 -6.36 14.94 5.57
CA PHE A 34 -7.79 14.79 5.87
C PHE A 34 -8.21 15.58 7.13
N ALA A 35 -7.32 16.40 7.69
CA ALA A 35 -7.55 17.12 8.93
C ALA A 35 -8.07 18.54 8.71
N GLU A 36 -8.81 19.02 9.69
CA GLU A 36 -9.13 20.45 9.84
C GLU A 36 -8.17 21.09 10.86
N PRO A 37 -7.96 22.42 10.78
CA PRO A 37 -7.19 23.14 11.79
C PRO A 37 -7.72 22.87 13.21
N GLY A 38 -6.82 22.45 14.11
CA GLY A 38 -7.15 22.12 15.49
C GLY A 38 -7.55 20.66 15.75
N ASP A 39 -7.57 19.80 14.73
CA ASP A 39 -7.71 18.35 14.92
C ASP A 39 -6.47 17.75 15.62
N ARG A 40 -6.67 16.60 16.28
CA ARG A 40 -5.59 15.78 16.85
C ARG A 40 -5.22 14.66 15.89
N LEU A 41 -3.93 14.50 15.61
CA LEU A 41 -3.40 13.40 14.80
C LEU A 41 -2.57 12.47 15.66
N TRP A 42 -3.07 11.25 15.87
CA TRP A 42 -2.38 10.22 16.62
C TRP A 42 -1.46 9.39 15.74
N THR A 43 -0.23 9.18 16.21
CA THR A 43 0.76 8.24 15.64
C THR A 43 1.28 7.28 16.73
N PRO A 44 1.68 6.04 16.39
CA PRO A 44 2.15 5.08 17.40
C PRO A 44 3.34 5.56 18.23
N LEU A 45 4.30 6.23 17.58
CA LEU A 45 5.45 6.85 18.24
C LEU A 45 5.41 8.37 18.05
N PRO A 46 6.03 9.15 18.95
CA PRO A 46 6.16 10.60 18.78
C PRO A 46 6.87 10.95 17.48
N VAL A 47 6.35 11.96 16.78
CA VAL A 47 7.02 12.58 15.61
C VAL A 47 7.30 14.03 15.95
N ALA A 48 8.55 14.46 15.75
CA ALA A 48 8.95 15.82 16.08
C ALA A 48 8.19 16.84 15.20
N PRO A 49 7.50 17.85 15.77
CA PRO A 49 6.73 18.84 15.01
C PRO A 49 7.53 19.51 13.89
N ARG A 50 8.82 19.78 14.12
CA ARG A 50 9.74 20.36 13.12
C ARG A 50 9.86 19.57 11.82
N ARG A 51 9.49 18.28 11.82
CA ARG A 51 9.50 17.43 10.62
C ARG A 51 8.27 17.61 9.75
N VAL A 52 7.23 18.25 10.24
CA VAL A 52 5.93 18.35 9.57
C VAL A 52 5.71 19.81 9.19
N PRO A 53 6.05 20.22 7.96
CA PRO A 53 5.74 21.57 7.48
C PRO A 53 4.24 21.83 7.53
N ASP A 54 3.88 23.08 7.84
CA ASP A 54 2.49 23.54 7.94
C ASP A 54 1.66 22.66 8.89
N LEU A 55 2.17 22.45 10.10
CA LEU A 55 1.50 21.64 11.11
C LEU A 55 0.26 22.36 11.65
N ARG A 56 -0.91 22.03 11.09
CA ARG A 56 -2.22 22.55 11.48
C ARG A 56 -2.98 21.68 12.50
N VAL A 57 -2.36 20.58 12.91
CA VAL A 57 -2.91 19.57 13.82
C VAL A 57 -2.06 19.45 15.08
N THR A 58 -2.66 19.03 16.18
CA THR A 58 -1.91 18.62 17.37
C THR A 58 -1.45 17.17 17.21
N LEU A 59 -0.14 16.94 17.19
CA LEU A 59 0.42 15.58 17.18
C LEU A 59 0.28 14.95 18.58
N VAL A 60 -0.29 13.76 18.64
CA VAL A 60 -0.41 12.96 19.86
C VAL A 60 0.15 11.56 19.62
N SER A 61 0.63 10.90 20.66
CA SER A 61 1.20 9.55 20.56
C SER A 61 1.05 8.78 21.87
N GLY A 62 1.37 7.49 21.84
CA GLY A 62 1.25 6.61 23.00
C GLY A 62 0.38 5.40 22.68
N PRO A 63 -0.33 4.82 23.68
CA PRO A 63 -1.29 3.76 23.42
C PRO A 63 -2.36 4.18 22.42
N LEU A 64 -2.88 3.21 21.69
CA LEU A 64 -3.92 3.42 20.68
C LEU A 64 -5.19 4.01 21.33
N PRO A 65 -5.74 5.12 20.81
CA PRO A 65 -6.91 5.75 21.41
C PRO A 65 -8.14 4.85 21.38
N ARG A 66 -8.95 4.97 22.44
CA ARG A 66 -10.28 4.32 22.53
C ARG A 66 -11.41 5.18 21.96
N GLU A 67 -11.16 6.48 21.78
CA GLU A 67 -12.09 7.41 21.16
C GLU A 67 -12.38 6.99 19.71
N THR A 68 -13.61 7.21 19.26
CA THR A 68 -13.97 6.96 17.85
C THR A 68 -13.30 8.02 16.97
N PRO A 69 -12.43 7.63 16.02
CA PRO A 69 -11.77 8.59 15.15
C PRO A 69 -12.71 9.11 14.08
N ALA A 70 -12.58 10.39 13.71
CA ALA A 70 -13.23 10.94 12.54
C ALA A 70 -12.60 10.40 11.24
N VAL A 71 -11.29 10.16 11.26
CA VAL A 71 -10.54 9.54 10.17
C VAL A 71 -9.57 8.53 10.76
N GLN A 72 -9.52 7.32 10.21
CA GLN A 72 -8.53 6.33 10.59
C GLN A 72 -7.92 5.70 9.35
N TRP A 73 -6.63 5.36 9.42
CA TRP A 73 -5.96 4.67 8.32
C TRP A 73 -6.68 3.36 8.03
N ARG A 74 -6.87 2.50 9.02
CA ARG A 74 -7.56 1.21 8.88
C ARG A 74 -8.57 1.00 9.99
N ALA A 75 -9.79 0.61 9.63
CA ALA A 75 -10.81 0.16 10.57
C ALA A 75 -10.40 -1.17 11.24
N ARG A 76 -10.73 -1.31 12.53
CA ARG A 76 -10.34 -2.44 13.38
C ARG A 76 -11.54 -3.33 13.68
N ASP A 77 -12.17 -3.83 12.63
CA ASP A 77 -13.33 -4.70 12.74
C ASP A 77 -13.16 -5.95 11.87
N ALA A 78 -13.96 -6.97 12.19
CA ALA A 78 -13.91 -8.26 11.52
C ALA A 78 -14.25 -8.19 10.03
N VAL A 79 -15.00 -7.16 9.59
CA VAL A 79 -15.32 -6.97 8.18
C VAL A 79 -14.06 -6.51 7.45
N ALA A 80 -13.40 -5.44 7.94
CA ALA A 80 -12.15 -4.92 7.41
C ALA A 80 -11.04 -5.99 7.41
N ASP A 81 -10.94 -6.81 8.46
CA ASP A 81 -10.00 -7.93 8.54
C ASP A 81 -10.25 -8.99 7.45
N ARG A 82 -11.51 -9.37 7.26
CA ARG A 82 -11.92 -10.36 6.25
C ARG A 82 -11.67 -9.86 4.84
N VAL A 83 -12.00 -8.61 4.52
CA VAL A 83 -11.87 -8.10 3.14
C VAL A 83 -10.44 -7.66 2.78
N ASN A 84 -9.59 -7.35 3.77
CA ASN A 84 -8.14 -7.17 3.56
C ASN A 84 -7.39 -8.50 3.40
N HIS A 85 -8.02 -9.64 3.68
CA HIS A 85 -7.42 -10.94 3.45
C HIS A 85 -7.26 -11.18 1.95
N ARG A 86 -6.06 -11.56 1.48
CA ARG A 86 -5.75 -11.72 0.05
C ARG A 86 -6.69 -12.64 -0.71
N ARG A 87 -7.31 -13.61 -0.02
CA ARG A 87 -8.34 -14.49 -0.61
C ARG A 87 -9.51 -13.69 -1.17
N PHE A 88 -9.90 -12.61 -0.52
CA PHE A 88 -10.98 -11.75 -0.99
C PHE A 88 -10.66 -11.17 -2.37
N ALA A 89 -9.45 -10.64 -2.57
CA ALA A 89 -9.03 -10.15 -3.89
C ALA A 89 -8.82 -11.29 -4.90
N PHE A 90 -8.22 -12.41 -4.47
CA PHE A 90 -7.95 -13.57 -5.31
C PHE A 90 -9.22 -14.17 -5.92
N ASP A 91 -10.32 -14.20 -5.16
CA ASP A 91 -11.59 -14.77 -5.60
C ASP A 91 -12.39 -13.83 -6.54
N LEU A 92 -12.00 -12.55 -6.66
CA LEU A 92 -12.76 -11.52 -7.41
C LEU A 92 -12.28 -11.27 -8.85
N GLY A 93 -11.08 -11.71 -9.21
CA GLY A 93 -10.49 -11.36 -10.50
C GLY A 93 -9.51 -12.41 -11.00
N PRO A 94 -9.05 -12.28 -12.26
CA PRO A 94 -8.07 -13.21 -12.79
C PRO A 94 -6.78 -13.11 -11.98
N ALA A 95 -6.44 -14.20 -11.30
CA ALA A 95 -5.13 -14.38 -10.71
C ALA A 95 -4.07 -14.57 -11.81
N LEU A 96 -2.80 -14.36 -11.45
CA LEU A 96 -1.71 -14.70 -12.36
C LEU A 96 -1.74 -16.20 -12.72
N PRO A 97 -1.36 -16.60 -13.96
CA PRO A 97 -1.30 -18.00 -14.35
C PRO A 97 -0.50 -18.85 -13.35
N GLY A 98 -1.13 -19.91 -12.83
CA GLY A 98 -0.54 -20.83 -11.85
C GLY A 98 -0.53 -20.33 -10.40
N ALA A 99 -1.05 -19.13 -10.11
CA ALA A 99 -1.26 -18.66 -8.74
C ALA A 99 -2.27 -19.55 -8.00
N ARG A 100 -1.98 -19.87 -6.73
CA ARG A 100 -2.78 -20.79 -5.92
C ARG A 100 -2.48 -20.67 -4.44
N TRP A 101 -3.39 -21.17 -3.60
CA TRP A 101 -3.13 -21.32 -2.17
C TRP A 101 -2.28 -22.55 -1.88
N VAL A 102 -1.32 -22.41 -0.99
CA VAL A 102 -0.40 -23.44 -0.53
C VAL A 102 -0.62 -23.67 0.96
N THR A 103 -1.01 -24.89 1.33
CA THR A 103 -1.31 -25.32 2.71
C THR A 103 -0.36 -26.39 3.22
N ASP A 104 0.46 -26.97 2.35
CA ASP A 104 1.45 -28.00 2.69
C ASP A 104 2.83 -27.55 2.23
N ALA A 105 3.74 -27.36 3.18
CA ALA A 105 5.11 -26.93 2.90
C ALA A 105 5.97 -28.06 2.32
N ASP A 106 5.65 -29.31 2.62
CA ASP A 106 6.42 -30.49 2.22
C ASP A 106 6.04 -30.96 0.82
N ALA A 107 4.76 -30.82 0.45
CA ALA A 107 4.30 -31.04 -0.92
C ALA A 107 4.48 -29.82 -1.86
N PHE A 108 4.91 -28.66 -1.33
CA PHE A 108 5.05 -27.46 -2.15
C PHE A 108 6.24 -27.56 -3.12
N GLU A 109 5.92 -27.49 -4.41
CA GLU A 109 6.89 -27.31 -5.50
C GLU A 109 6.48 -26.12 -6.40
N PRO A 110 7.40 -25.19 -6.71
CA PRO A 110 7.08 -24.01 -7.49
C PRO A 110 6.95 -24.35 -8.99
N ALA A 111 5.86 -23.91 -9.61
CA ALA A 111 5.63 -24.10 -11.04
C ALA A 111 6.57 -23.23 -11.92
N HIS A 112 7.04 -22.11 -11.37
CA HIS A 112 7.82 -21.09 -12.07
C HIS A 112 9.24 -20.97 -11.50
N ALA A 113 10.21 -20.59 -12.35
CA ALA A 113 11.60 -20.39 -11.93
C ALA A 113 11.78 -19.17 -11.01
N ALA A 114 10.89 -18.19 -11.08
CA ALA A 114 10.81 -17.07 -10.17
C ALA A 114 9.40 -17.02 -9.57
N TRP A 115 9.32 -16.94 -8.25
CA TRP A 115 8.06 -17.06 -7.53
C TRP A 115 8.10 -16.35 -6.19
N LEU A 116 6.89 -16.11 -5.66
CA LEU A 116 6.69 -15.62 -4.32
C LEU A 116 5.56 -16.39 -3.62
N LEU A 117 5.68 -16.50 -2.30
CA LEU A 117 4.61 -16.89 -1.39
C LEU A 117 4.30 -15.70 -0.49
N LYS A 118 3.04 -15.29 -0.41
CA LYS A 118 2.55 -14.19 0.42
C LYS A 118 1.69 -14.73 1.55
N THR A 119 1.86 -14.19 2.76
CA THR A 119 0.90 -14.41 3.84
C THR A 119 -0.48 -13.85 3.47
N PRO A 120 -1.56 -14.40 4.05
CA PRO A 120 -2.91 -13.98 3.70
C PRO A 120 -3.22 -12.53 4.07
N GLN A 121 -2.52 -12.02 5.09
CA GLN A 121 -2.51 -10.61 5.49
C GLN A 121 -1.04 -10.18 5.58
N GLY A 122 -0.73 -8.98 5.10
CA GLY A 122 0.63 -8.45 5.12
C GLY A 122 0.65 -7.00 4.64
N SER A 123 1.69 -6.25 5.03
CA SER A 123 1.89 -4.87 4.57
C SER A 123 3.36 -4.59 4.29
N ALA A 124 3.61 -3.71 3.32
CA ALA A 124 4.94 -3.27 2.90
C ALA A 124 5.93 -4.42 2.58
N GLY A 125 5.46 -5.47 1.90
CA GLY A 125 6.29 -6.60 1.49
C GLY A 125 6.78 -7.50 2.65
N ARG A 126 6.21 -7.35 3.85
CA ARG A 126 6.41 -8.28 4.96
C ARG A 126 5.61 -9.56 4.76
N GLY A 127 6.03 -10.65 5.40
CA GLY A 127 5.32 -11.93 5.32
C GLY A 127 5.42 -12.60 3.95
N GLN A 128 6.51 -12.39 3.21
CA GLN A 128 6.69 -13.03 1.89
C GLN A 128 7.99 -13.82 1.79
N VAL A 129 7.93 -14.96 1.10
CA VAL A 129 9.09 -15.74 0.65
C VAL A 129 9.23 -15.52 -0.84
N ARG A 130 10.37 -15.02 -1.29
CA ARG A 130 10.66 -14.78 -2.71
C ARG A 130 11.92 -15.54 -3.12
N ARG A 131 11.87 -16.23 -4.27
CA ARG A 131 12.97 -17.00 -4.83
C ARG A 131 13.03 -16.88 -6.34
N ARG A 132 14.24 -17.05 -6.90
CA ARG A 132 14.52 -17.16 -8.35
C ARG A 132 15.19 -18.50 -8.64
N VAL A 133 14.65 -19.56 -8.06
CA VAL A 133 15.10 -20.94 -8.24
C VAL A 133 13.88 -21.85 -8.27
N ARG A 134 13.94 -22.91 -9.06
CA ARG A 134 12.89 -23.96 -9.07
C ARG A 134 13.00 -24.89 -7.86
N HIS A 135 14.20 -25.08 -7.32
CA HIS A 135 14.40 -25.93 -6.16
C HIS A 135 14.12 -25.17 -4.85
N VAL A 136 13.38 -25.78 -3.94
CA VAL A 136 13.13 -25.27 -2.58
C VAL A 136 14.09 -25.94 -1.60
N ASP A 137 15.12 -25.21 -1.20
CA ASP A 137 16.08 -25.68 -0.19
C ASP A 137 15.43 -25.88 1.20
N ALA A 138 16.14 -26.59 2.09
CA ALA A 138 15.63 -26.94 3.42
C ALA A 138 15.31 -25.71 4.29
N GLU A 139 16.10 -24.64 4.19
CA GLU A 139 15.87 -23.40 4.95
C GLU A 139 14.57 -22.71 4.51
N THR A 140 14.38 -22.61 3.19
CA THR A 140 13.19 -22.05 2.56
C THR A 140 11.97 -22.88 2.93
N ARG A 141 12.06 -24.22 2.87
CA ARG A 141 10.98 -25.12 3.26
C ARG A 141 10.61 -24.95 4.74
N ALA A 142 11.60 -24.89 5.63
CA ALA A 142 11.37 -24.64 7.05
C ALA A 142 10.69 -23.28 7.30
N ARG A 143 11.07 -22.24 6.54
CA ARG A 143 10.43 -20.92 6.60
C ARG A 143 8.97 -20.97 6.12
N ILE A 144 8.69 -21.67 5.02
CA ILE A 144 7.33 -21.87 4.50
C ILE A 144 6.48 -22.59 5.54
N ARG A 145 7.00 -23.68 6.14
CA ARG A 145 6.31 -24.43 7.21
C ARG A 145 5.93 -23.54 8.39
N ARG A 146 6.85 -22.68 8.88
CA ARG A 146 6.55 -21.73 9.95
C ARG A 146 5.46 -20.73 9.59
N LEU A 147 5.48 -20.22 8.36
CA LEU A 147 4.47 -19.27 7.89
C LEU A 147 3.10 -19.94 7.71
N ILE A 148 3.04 -21.16 7.16
CA ILE A 148 1.80 -21.95 7.07
C ILE A 148 1.26 -22.28 8.46
N ALA A 149 2.10 -22.73 9.39
CA ALA A 149 1.67 -23.01 10.76
C ALA A 149 1.07 -21.77 11.45
N ARG A 150 1.57 -20.57 11.15
CA ARG A 150 1.06 -19.32 11.72
C ARG A 150 -0.21 -18.80 11.02
N HIS A 151 -0.32 -18.99 9.71
CA HIS A 151 -1.34 -18.30 8.89
C HIS A 151 -2.32 -19.25 8.19
N GLY A 152 -2.18 -20.56 8.35
CA GLY A 152 -2.98 -21.61 7.72
C GLY A 152 -2.64 -21.87 6.25
N ALA A 153 -2.36 -20.83 5.47
CA ALA A 153 -2.01 -20.95 4.06
C ALA A 153 -1.16 -19.77 3.56
N LEU A 154 -0.52 -19.93 2.41
CA LEU A 154 0.18 -18.87 1.70
C LEU A 154 -0.33 -18.77 0.26
N LEU A 155 -0.41 -17.57 -0.28
CA LEU A 155 -0.71 -17.35 -1.69
C LEU A 155 0.57 -17.47 -2.51
N TYR A 156 0.65 -18.48 -3.35
CA TYR A 156 1.67 -18.64 -4.38
C TYR A 156 1.34 -17.79 -5.60
N GLU A 157 2.32 -17.04 -6.09
CA GLU A 157 2.25 -16.31 -7.35
C GLU A 157 3.57 -16.44 -8.12
N PRO A 158 3.54 -16.46 -9.46
CA PRO A 158 4.75 -16.26 -10.25
C PRO A 158 5.34 -14.87 -10.01
N TRP A 159 6.66 -14.79 -9.95
CA TRP A 159 7.37 -13.50 -9.94
C TRP A 159 7.57 -13.04 -11.38
N VAL A 160 6.63 -12.25 -11.88
CA VAL A 160 6.59 -11.76 -13.25
C VAL A 160 7.44 -10.51 -13.47
N ASP A 161 7.73 -10.21 -14.74
CA ASP A 161 8.40 -8.98 -15.15
C ASP A 161 7.39 -7.82 -15.20
N ARG A 162 7.35 -6.99 -14.16
CA ARG A 162 6.41 -5.86 -14.08
C ARG A 162 6.90 -4.70 -14.94
N VAL A 163 6.00 -4.18 -15.77
CA VAL A 163 6.26 -3.07 -16.70
C VAL A 163 5.81 -1.75 -16.08
N ALA A 164 4.66 -1.73 -15.41
CA ALA A 164 4.11 -0.55 -14.76
C ALA A 164 3.17 -0.96 -13.63
N ASP A 165 3.16 -0.21 -12.54
CA ASP A 165 2.26 -0.42 -11.40
C ASP A 165 1.25 0.73 -11.31
N PHE A 166 0.03 0.41 -10.91
CA PHE A 166 -1.10 1.31 -10.86
C PHE A 166 -1.90 1.11 -9.58
N GLY A 167 -2.62 2.16 -9.21
CA GLY A 167 -3.61 2.09 -8.14
C GLY A 167 -4.89 2.79 -8.55
N VAL A 168 -5.98 2.40 -7.89
CA VAL A 168 -7.25 3.14 -7.90
C VAL A 168 -7.73 3.20 -6.46
N VAL A 169 -8.17 4.37 -6.01
CA VAL A 169 -8.71 4.56 -4.66
C VAL A 169 -10.18 4.95 -4.71
N GLY A 170 -10.91 4.59 -3.67
CA GLY A 170 -12.33 4.89 -3.58
C GLY A 170 -12.87 4.77 -2.17
N TYR A 171 -14.14 5.10 -2.03
CA TYR A 171 -14.90 5.00 -0.80
C TYR A 171 -16.14 4.15 -1.02
N VAL A 172 -16.35 3.16 -0.16
CA VAL A 172 -17.63 2.48 -0.05
C VAL A 172 -18.49 3.25 0.94
N THR A 173 -19.52 3.91 0.44
CA THR A 173 -20.50 4.68 1.23
C THR A 173 -21.84 3.95 1.25
N ASP A 174 -22.82 4.48 1.97
CA ASP A 174 -24.19 3.95 1.91
C ASP A 174 -24.87 4.18 0.56
N GLY A 175 -24.49 5.24 -0.16
CA GLY A 175 -24.99 5.56 -1.50
C GLY A 175 -24.34 4.77 -2.63
N GLY A 176 -23.23 4.06 -2.38
CA GLY A 176 -22.56 3.25 -3.39
C GLY A 176 -21.04 3.31 -3.28
N VAL A 177 -20.37 3.21 -4.42
CA VAL A 177 -18.90 3.27 -4.52
C VAL A 177 -18.50 4.57 -5.21
N ASP A 178 -17.71 5.40 -4.54
CA ASP A 178 -17.08 6.57 -5.14
C ASP A 178 -15.64 6.25 -5.50
N LEU A 179 -15.21 6.56 -6.72
CA LEU A 179 -13.88 6.21 -7.25
C LEU A 179 -13.15 7.46 -7.71
N ARG A 180 -11.86 7.52 -7.42
CA ARG A 180 -10.95 8.45 -8.10
C ARG A 180 -10.40 7.82 -9.39
N PRO A 181 -9.97 8.65 -10.36
CA PRO A 181 -9.26 8.16 -11.53
C PRO A 181 -8.04 7.29 -11.16
N PRO A 182 -7.63 6.36 -12.04
CA PRO A 182 -6.40 5.60 -11.85
C PRO A 182 -5.18 6.51 -11.68
N HIS A 183 -4.17 6.01 -10.97
CA HIS A 183 -2.89 6.68 -10.79
C HIS A 183 -1.74 5.68 -10.94
N ARG A 184 -0.54 6.18 -11.24
CA ARG A 184 0.67 5.33 -11.31
C ARG A 184 1.27 5.16 -9.93
N LEU A 185 1.75 3.96 -9.64
CA LEU A 185 2.57 3.67 -8.48
C LEU A 185 4.03 3.67 -8.91
N LEU A 186 4.85 4.40 -8.16
CA LEU A 186 6.29 4.42 -8.33
C LEU A 186 6.86 3.37 -7.39
N VAL A 187 7.47 2.34 -7.94
CA VAL A 187 8.04 1.22 -7.16
C VAL A 187 9.51 1.00 -7.53
N HIS A 188 10.29 0.52 -6.57
CA HIS A 188 11.65 0.05 -6.81
C HIS A 188 11.64 -1.28 -7.57
N ALA A 189 12.76 -1.70 -8.16
CA ALA A 189 12.91 -3.02 -8.80
C ALA A 189 12.69 -4.22 -7.85
N THR A 190 12.70 -3.98 -6.54
CA THR A 190 12.31 -4.96 -5.52
C THR A 190 10.82 -4.90 -5.14
N CYS A 191 10.02 -4.11 -5.87
CA CYS A 191 8.61 -3.78 -5.65
C CYS A 191 8.32 -3.02 -4.34
N ALA A 192 9.30 -2.27 -3.83
CA ALA A 192 9.08 -1.37 -2.70
C ALA A 192 8.47 -0.04 -3.17
N PHE A 193 7.39 0.41 -2.52
CA PHE A 193 6.72 1.67 -2.84
C PHE A 193 7.63 2.90 -2.65
N ARG A 194 7.51 3.88 -3.57
CA ARG A 194 8.30 5.13 -3.60
C ARG A 194 7.46 6.38 -3.84
N GLY A 195 6.23 6.25 -4.27
CA GLY A 195 5.39 7.40 -4.57
C GLY A 195 4.25 7.08 -5.51
N ILE A 196 3.53 8.14 -5.86
CA ILE A 196 2.32 8.12 -6.67
C ILE A 196 2.39 9.26 -7.67
N VAL A 197 1.94 8.99 -8.89
CA VAL A 197 1.74 10.02 -9.90
C VAL A 197 0.28 10.07 -10.28
N LEU A 198 -0.33 11.23 -10.04
CA LEU A 198 -1.62 11.60 -10.57
C LEU A 198 -1.38 12.22 -11.95
N ASP A 199 -1.59 11.40 -12.98
CA ASP A 199 -1.39 11.74 -14.38
C ASP A 199 -2.78 11.92 -15.02
N PRO A 200 -3.18 13.15 -15.38
CA PRO A 200 -4.51 13.41 -15.95
C PRO A 200 -4.71 12.73 -17.31
N GLU A 201 -3.63 12.31 -17.98
CA GLU A 201 -3.68 11.61 -19.27
C GLU A 201 -3.71 10.08 -19.13
N LEU A 202 -3.73 9.54 -17.90
CA LEU A 202 -3.79 8.10 -17.68
C LEU A 202 -5.18 7.54 -17.99
N ASP A 203 -5.39 7.13 -19.24
CA ASP A 203 -6.60 6.44 -19.67
C ASP A 203 -6.46 4.91 -19.53
N ARG A 204 -7.17 4.34 -18.54
CA ARG A 204 -7.15 2.91 -18.20
C ARG A 204 -8.53 2.45 -17.69
N PRO A 205 -9.54 2.35 -18.57
CA PRO A 205 -10.91 2.00 -18.17
C PRO A 205 -11.00 0.62 -17.49
N GLU A 206 -10.10 -0.31 -17.80
CA GLU A 206 -10.03 -1.63 -17.19
C GLU A 206 -9.72 -1.57 -15.68
N LEU A 207 -8.89 -0.60 -15.27
CA LEU A 207 -8.56 -0.37 -13.86
C LEU A 207 -9.76 0.21 -13.11
N THR A 208 -10.47 1.16 -13.72
CA THR A 208 -11.71 1.72 -13.17
C THR A 208 -12.78 0.64 -13.01
N ALA A 209 -12.93 -0.24 -14.01
CA ALA A 209 -13.85 -1.36 -13.96
C ALA A 209 -13.47 -2.38 -12.87
N ALA A 210 -12.18 -2.68 -12.70
CA ALA A 210 -11.70 -3.55 -11.63
C ALA A 210 -11.95 -2.94 -10.24
N ALA A 211 -11.70 -1.64 -10.08
CA ALA A 211 -11.95 -0.92 -8.82
C ALA A 211 -13.45 -0.87 -8.49
N ARG A 212 -14.32 -0.69 -9.48
CA ARG A 212 -15.77 -0.76 -9.32
C ARG A 212 -16.19 -2.13 -8.79
N ARG A 213 -15.76 -3.22 -9.45
CA ARG A 213 -16.03 -4.59 -9.00
C ARG A 213 -15.55 -4.86 -7.57
N ALA A 214 -14.34 -4.39 -7.24
CA ALA A 214 -13.81 -4.51 -5.88
C ALA A 214 -14.67 -3.74 -4.86
N GLY A 215 -15.04 -2.49 -5.17
CA GLY A 215 -15.89 -1.67 -4.31
C GLY A 215 -17.28 -2.28 -4.10
N ASP A 216 -17.90 -2.82 -5.15
CA ASP A 216 -19.21 -3.46 -5.07
C ASP A 216 -19.15 -4.74 -4.22
N ALA A 217 -18.10 -5.55 -4.39
CA ALA A 217 -17.86 -6.73 -3.56
C ALA A 217 -17.61 -6.37 -2.09
N LEU A 218 -16.81 -5.32 -1.83
CA LEU A 218 -16.59 -4.79 -0.48
C LEU A 218 -17.91 -4.36 0.16
N ARG A 219 -18.75 -3.62 -0.58
CA ARG A 219 -20.07 -3.18 -0.12
C ARG A 219 -20.96 -4.37 0.22
N ALA A 220 -21.02 -5.37 -0.65
CA ALA A 220 -21.79 -6.60 -0.45
C ALA A 220 -21.31 -7.40 0.77
N ALA A 221 -20.00 -7.36 1.05
CA ALA A 221 -19.40 -7.95 2.25
C ALA A 221 -19.68 -7.13 3.54
N GLY A 222 -20.42 -6.02 3.46
CA GLY A 222 -20.76 -5.15 4.58
C GLY A 222 -19.70 -4.09 4.91
N TYR A 223 -18.65 -3.94 4.10
CA TYR A 223 -17.62 -2.94 4.34
C TYR A 223 -18.13 -1.53 4.02
N ARG A 224 -17.72 -0.56 4.83
CA ARG A 224 -17.89 0.88 4.61
C ARG A 224 -16.59 1.58 4.93
N GLY A 225 -16.18 2.49 4.06
CA GLY A 225 -14.95 3.25 4.23
C GLY A 225 -14.02 3.21 3.02
N PRO A 226 -12.79 3.71 3.20
CA PRO A 226 -11.82 3.85 2.11
C PRO A 226 -11.29 2.49 1.66
N PHE A 227 -10.95 2.38 0.38
CA PHE A 227 -10.23 1.25 -0.14
C PHE A 227 -9.33 1.64 -1.32
N GLY A 228 -8.24 0.91 -1.49
CA GLY A 228 -7.40 0.99 -2.68
C GLY A 228 -7.24 -0.37 -3.32
N ILE A 229 -7.16 -0.42 -4.64
CA ILE A 229 -6.67 -1.60 -5.35
C ILE A 229 -5.28 -1.32 -5.91
N ASP A 230 -4.42 -2.34 -5.87
CA ASP A 230 -3.13 -2.32 -6.54
C ASP A 230 -3.21 -3.22 -7.78
N ALA A 231 -2.70 -2.72 -8.91
CA ALA A 231 -2.70 -3.40 -10.20
C ALA A 231 -1.35 -3.19 -10.89
N PHE A 232 -1.01 -4.02 -11.88
CA PHE A 232 0.19 -3.81 -12.68
C PHE A 232 0.09 -4.46 -14.06
N ASP A 233 0.82 -3.90 -15.01
CA ASP A 233 1.13 -4.54 -16.27
C ASP A 233 2.38 -5.40 -16.11
N TRP A 234 2.39 -6.58 -16.74
CA TRP A 234 3.53 -7.49 -16.74
C TRP A 234 3.78 -8.08 -18.11
N ARG A 235 5.04 -8.44 -18.36
CA ARG A 235 5.47 -9.06 -19.61
C ARG A 235 5.61 -10.57 -19.44
N ASP A 236 5.02 -11.33 -20.35
CA ASP A 236 5.18 -12.78 -20.38
C ASP A 236 6.46 -13.21 -21.10
N ALA A 237 6.69 -14.53 -21.19
CA ALA A 237 7.88 -15.08 -21.83
C ALA A 237 7.93 -14.85 -23.36
N SER A 238 6.79 -14.56 -24.00
CA SER A 238 6.71 -14.20 -25.42
C SER A 238 6.98 -12.71 -25.68
N GLY A 239 7.01 -11.90 -24.62
CA GLY A 239 7.15 -10.45 -24.70
C GLY A 239 5.82 -9.69 -24.73
N GLN A 240 4.67 -10.39 -24.68
CA GLN A 240 3.36 -9.78 -24.63
C GLN A 240 3.10 -9.15 -23.27
N VAL A 241 2.49 -7.96 -23.26
CA VAL A 241 2.10 -7.25 -22.04
C VAL A 241 0.67 -7.61 -21.66
N HIS A 242 0.50 -7.99 -20.40
CA HIS A 242 -0.78 -8.38 -19.80
C HIS A 242 -1.06 -7.51 -18.58
N LEU A 243 -2.34 -7.18 -18.37
CA LEU A 243 -2.79 -6.51 -17.15
C LEU A 243 -3.12 -7.55 -16.07
N HIS A 244 -2.58 -7.38 -14.87
CA HIS A 244 -3.11 -7.99 -13.65
C HIS A 244 -3.90 -6.93 -12.87
N PRO A 245 -5.24 -6.90 -13.02
CA PRO A 245 -6.06 -5.77 -12.61
C PRO A 245 -6.34 -5.70 -11.11
N MET A 246 -6.03 -6.75 -10.35
CA MET A 246 -6.38 -6.88 -8.94
C MET A 246 -5.32 -7.72 -8.21
N CYS A 247 -4.14 -7.14 -8.00
CA CYS A 247 -3.06 -7.76 -7.23
C CYS A 247 -3.37 -7.77 -5.72
N GLU A 248 -4.01 -6.71 -5.23
CA GLU A 248 -4.33 -6.55 -3.82
C GLU A 248 -5.52 -5.60 -3.64
N ILE A 249 -6.36 -5.89 -2.66
CA ILE A 249 -7.36 -4.95 -2.14
C ILE A 249 -6.90 -4.52 -0.75
N ASN A 250 -6.80 -3.21 -0.57
CA ASN A 250 -6.45 -2.54 0.67
C ASN A 250 -7.70 -1.84 1.20
N ALA A 251 -8.50 -2.51 2.04
CA ALA A 251 -9.66 -1.92 2.71
C ALA A 251 -9.19 -1.03 3.88
N ARG A 252 -8.62 0.12 3.51
CA ARG A 252 -8.04 1.17 4.35
C ARG A 252 -7.73 2.40 3.50
N LEU A 253 -7.42 3.52 4.15
CA LEU A 253 -6.69 4.60 3.50
C LEU A 253 -5.35 4.06 3.00
N THR A 254 -4.93 4.60 1.86
CA THR A 254 -3.64 4.31 1.24
C THR A 254 -2.96 5.64 0.92
N PHE A 255 -1.68 5.60 0.55
CA PHE A 255 -1.02 6.81 0.06
C PHE A 255 -1.68 7.36 -1.22
N GLY A 256 -2.45 6.56 -1.96
CA GLY A 256 -3.26 7.04 -3.09
C GLY A 256 -4.33 8.03 -2.63
N HIS A 257 -4.99 7.76 -1.51
CA HIS A 257 -5.94 8.68 -0.93
C HIS A 257 -5.24 9.96 -0.48
N VAL A 258 -4.06 9.84 0.14
CA VAL A 258 -3.24 11.01 0.53
C VAL A 258 -2.89 11.83 -0.70
N ALA A 259 -2.42 11.21 -1.79
CA ALA A 259 -2.06 11.92 -3.02
C ALA A 259 -3.23 12.74 -3.59
N TRP A 260 -4.43 12.15 -3.64
CA TRP A 260 -5.64 12.85 -4.08
C TRP A 260 -6.13 13.92 -3.08
N ALA A 261 -5.83 13.77 -1.79
CA ALA A 261 -6.20 14.77 -0.77
C ALA A 261 -5.25 15.98 -0.75
N VAL A 262 -3.96 15.79 -1.07
CA VAL A 262 -2.97 16.89 -1.05
C VAL A 262 -3.01 17.78 -2.30
N GLY A 263 -3.77 17.41 -3.33
CA GLY A 263 -4.09 18.32 -4.44
C GLY A 263 -4.47 17.63 -5.73
N GLU A 264 -4.73 18.45 -6.74
CA GLU A 264 -5.21 18.01 -8.04
C GLU A 264 -4.08 17.60 -9.00
N PRO A 265 -4.36 16.70 -9.97
CA PRO A 265 -3.46 16.42 -11.08
C PRO A 265 -3.18 17.68 -11.91
N PRO A 266 -2.01 17.80 -12.55
CA PRO A 266 -0.89 16.86 -12.52
C PRO A 266 -0.02 16.99 -11.23
N LEU A 267 0.19 15.86 -10.55
CA LEU A 267 0.86 15.80 -9.25
C LEU A 267 1.70 14.53 -9.09
N ALA A 268 2.92 14.65 -8.58
CA ALA A 268 3.69 13.51 -8.08
C ALA A 268 3.92 13.63 -6.57
N LEU A 269 3.41 12.66 -5.81
CA LEU A 269 3.72 12.45 -4.39
C LEU A 269 4.90 11.49 -4.31
N ARG A 270 5.98 11.87 -3.64
CA ARG A 270 7.12 11.00 -3.35
C ARG A 270 7.18 10.70 -1.86
N LEU A 271 7.43 9.44 -1.53
CA LEU A 271 7.73 8.97 -0.18
C LEU A 271 9.06 8.23 -0.23
N SER A 272 10.01 8.66 0.59
CA SER A 272 11.28 7.98 0.75
C SER A 272 11.46 7.60 2.21
N VAL A 273 11.76 6.33 2.46
CA VAL A 273 12.16 5.82 3.79
C VAL A 273 13.68 5.68 3.90
N ALA A 274 14.42 6.19 2.92
CA ALA A 274 15.87 6.02 2.77
C ALA A 274 16.64 7.35 2.73
N GLY A 275 16.01 8.49 3.06
CA GLY A 275 16.76 9.73 3.33
C GLY A 275 17.02 10.62 2.12
N ALA A 276 16.29 10.42 1.03
CA ALA A 276 16.31 11.38 -0.08
C ALA A 276 15.82 12.75 0.43
N ARG A 277 16.39 13.85 -0.04
CA ARG A 277 15.86 15.19 0.29
C ARG A 277 14.86 15.63 -0.77
N PRO A 278 13.81 16.38 -0.41
CA PRO A 278 12.96 17.05 -1.39
C PRO A 278 13.84 17.87 -2.34
N PRO A 279 13.72 17.68 -3.67
CA PRO A 279 14.50 18.45 -4.64
C PRO A 279 14.06 19.92 -4.64
N ALA A 280 14.89 20.79 -5.21
CA ALA A 280 14.51 22.19 -5.42
C ALA A 280 13.19 22.28 -6.21
N GLY A 281 12.27 23.15 -5.77
CA GLY A 281 10.94 23.29 -6.38
C GLY A 281 9.89 22.28 -5.89
N ALA A 282 10.25 21.28 -5.09
CA ALA A 282 9.28 20.41 -4.43
C ALA A 282 8.70 21.07 -3.17
N THR A 283 7.44 20.76 -2.86
CA THR A 283 6.82 21.14 -1.58
C THR A 283 7.00 20.00 -0.57
N PRO A 284 7.79 20.18 0.50
CA PRO A 284 7.97 19.15 1.51
C PRO A 284 6.67 18.91 2.29
N LEU A 285 6.30 17.64 2.46
CA LEU A 285 5.22 17.20 3.34
C LEU A 285 5.72 16.53 4.62
N LEU A 286 6.95 16.02 4.60
CA LEU A 286 7.61 15.42 5.76
C LEU A 286 9.11 15.55 5.54
N LEU A 287 9.81 16.15 6.50
CA LEU A 287 11.26 16.29 6.50
C LEU A 287 11.90 15.10 7.24
N PRO A 288 13.10 14.65 6.79
CA PRO A 288 13.85 13.63 7.53
C PRO A 288 14.42 14.20 8.84
N ASP A 289 14.84 13.32 9.75
CA ASP A 289 15.66 13.68 10.92
C ASP A 289 16.88 12.74 11.07
N ASP A 290 17.77 13.03 12.03
CA ASP A 290 19.02 12.29 12.24
C ASP A 290 18.84 10.81 12.65
N GLY A 291 17.63 10.41 13.07
CA GLY A 291 17.32 9.05 13.54
C GLY A 291 16.28 8.30 12.73
N ASP A 292 15.68 8.95 11.74
CA ASP A 292 14.65 8.44 10.84
C ASP A 292 14.70 9.23 9.51
N PRO A 293 15.25 8.61 8.45
CA PRO A 293 15.42 9.24 7.16
C PRO A 293 14.12 9.30 6.34
N THR A 294 12.97 8.98 6.95
CA THR A 294 11.66 9.04 6.29
C THR A 294 11.25 10.47 5.97
N CYS A 295 10.88 10.71 4.73
CA CYS A 295 10.48 12.01 4.21
C CYS A 295 9.52 11.87 3.03
N ALA A 296 8.76 12.92 2.77
CA ALA A 296 7.79 12.97 1.70
C ALA A 296 7.67 14.38 1.14
N TRP A 297 7.37 14.49 -0.15
CA TRP A 297 7.19 15.76 -0.84
C TRP A 297 6.29 15.60 -2.05
N VAL A 298 5.73 16.71 -2.52
CA VAL A 298 4.99 16.77 -3.77
C VAL A 298 5.72 17.63 -4.80
N VAL A 299 5.60 17.24 -6.06
CA VAL A 299 6.01 18.03 -7.23
C VAL A 299 4.78 18.27 -8.09
N ARG A 300 4.57 19.51 -8.53
CA ARG A 300 3.45 19.94 -9.38
C ARG A 300 3.98 20.39 -10.74
N GLY A 301 3.24 20.16 -11.82
CA GLY A 301 3.62 20.61 -13.17
C GLY A 301 2.97 19.80 -14.29
N SER A 302 2.90 20.34 -15.50
CA SER A 302 2.08 19.85 -16.64
C SER A 302 2.14 18.35 -16.92
N ARG A 303 3.33 17.74 -16.80
CA ARG A 303 3.50 16.29 -16.77
C ARG A 303 4.45 15.95 -15.63
N PRO A 304 3.97 15.34 -14.52
CA PRO A 304 4.86 15.09 -13.39
C PRO A 304 6.00 14.19 -13.86
N SER A 305 7.25 14.59 -13.63
CA SER A 305 8.41 13.82 -14.11
C SER A 305 8.29 12.38 -13.63
N LEU A 306 8.14 11.48 -14.61
CA LEU A 306 8.41 10.07 -14.45
C LEU A 306 9.92 9.90 -14.53
N ASP A 307 10.68 10.47 -13.57
CA ASP A 307 12.08 10.06 -13.39
C ASP A 307 12.08 8.53 -13.44
N PRO A 308 12.92 7.91 -14.28
CA PRO A 308 12.76 6.51 -14.63
C PRO A 308 12.65 5.70 -13.34
N PRO A 309 11.73 4.71 -13.25
CA PRO A 309 11.65 3.83 -12.08
C PRO A 309 12.91 2.99 -11.85
N TRP A 310 13.94 3.17 -12.66
CA TRP A 310 15.05 2.26 -12.82
C TRP A 310 16.33 3.08 -12.88
N PRO A 311 17.24 3.01 -11.89
CA PRO A 311 18.60 2.76 -12.31
C PRO A 311 18.53 1.49 -13.16
N SER A 312 18.79 1.62 -14.45
CA SER A 312 19.28 0.47 -15.22
C SER A 312 20.36 -0.18 -14.37
N ARG A 313 20.16 -1.45 -14.03
CA ARG A 313 21.26 -2.24 -13.47
C ARG A 313 22.42 -2.22 -14.42
#